data_AF-G4TWF6-F1
#
_entry.id   AF-G4TWF6-F1
#
_cell.length_a   1.000
_cell.length_b   1.000
_cell.length_c   1.000
_cell.angle_alpha   90.00
_cell.angle_beta   90.00
_cell.angle_gamma   90.00
#
_symmetry.space_group_name_H-M   'P 1'
#
loop_
_entity.id
_entity.type
_entity.pdbx_description
1 polymer ?
#
loop_
_entity_poly.entity_id
_entity_poly.type
_entity_poly.pdbx_seq_one_letter_code
_entity_poly.pdbx_strand_id
1 'polypeptide(L)' 'MESVDGFLYSFAHLMGLSHSDVSYRAPANPLEGAMSVTTKLRPTLARSLLGWEPRKASLTDGMAAYFEAWKAINASKSK' A
#
# COMPACT_ATOMS: atom_id res chain seq x y z
N MET A 1 -2.46 11.24 2.18
CA MET A 1 -3.28 10.11 2.65
C MET A 1 -3.39 9.17 1.47
N GLU A 2 -2.94 7.93 1.59
CA GLU A 2 -2.88 7.01 0.44
C GLU A 2 -4.24 6.34 0.23
N SER A 3 -4.67 6.27 -1.02
CA SER A 3 -5.87 5.52 -1.43
C SER A 3 -5.47 4.09 -1.80
N VAL A 4 -6.39 3.15 -1.60
CA VAL A 4 -6.23 1.77 -2.07
C VAL A 4 -6.07 1.72 -3.59
N ASP A 5 -6.81 2.55 -4.34
CA ASP A 5 -6.68 2.64 -5.80
C ASP A 5 -5.28 3.14 -6.20
N GLY A 6 -4.78 4.15 -5.49
CA GLY A 6 -3.46 4.71 -5.75
C GLY A 6 -2.36 3.68 -5.53
N PHE A 7 -2.48 2.87 -4.47
CA PHE A 7 -1.61 1.74 -4.23
C PHE A 7 -1.72 0.69 -5.35
N LEU A 8 -2.94 0.27 -5.69
CA LEU A 8 -3.20 -0.78 -6.67
C LEU A 8 -2.62 -0.43 -8.05
N TYR A 9 -2.86 0.78 -8.53
CA TYR A 9 -2.35 1.23 -9.83
C TYR A 9 -0.84 1.41 -9.84
N SER A 10 -0.28 1.97 -8.76
CA SER A 10 1.18 2.10 -8.65
C SER A 10 1.85 0.72 -8.66
N PHE A 11 1.24 -0.27 -8.01
CA PHE A 11 1.78 -1.63 -7.96
C PHE A 11 1.62 -2.35 -9.29
N ALA A 12 0.47 -2.20 -9.96
CA ALA A 12 0.25 -2.71 -11.31
C ALA A 12 1.31 -2.17 -12.28
N HIS A 13 1.57 -0.86 -12.24
CA HIS A 13 2.61 -0.22 -13.04
C HIS A 13 3.99 -0.83 -12.77
N LEU A 14 4.34 -1.07 -11.50
CA LEU A 14 5.61 -1.67 -11.11
C LEU A 14 5.77 -3.12 -11.62
N MET A 15 4.67 -3.85 -11.71
CA MET A 15 4.62 -5.21 -12.25
C MET A 15 4.54 -5.25 -13.79
N GLY A 16 4.42 -4.10 -14.46
CA GLY A 16 4.23 -4.00 -15.90
C GLY A 16 2.84 -4.41 -16.39
N LEU A 17 1.84 -4.43 -15.48
CA LEU A 17 0.45 -4.76 -15.79
C LEU A 17 -0.33 -3.51 -16.18
N SER A 18 -1.28 -3.66 -17.10
CA SER A 18 -2.20 -2.58 -17.46
C SER A 18 -3.30 -2.43 -16.39
N HIS A 19 -3.87 -1.23 -16.26
CA HIS A 19 -4.92 -0.99 -15.26
C HIS A 19 -6.19 -1.82 -15.52
N SER A 20 -6.44 -2.23 -16.78
CA SER A 20 -7.59 -3.06 -17.15
C SER A 20 -7.45 -4.51 -16.70
N ASP A 21 -6.24 -4.98 -16.41
CA ASP A 21 -5.98 -6.36 -15.99
C ASP A 21 -6.13 -6.55 -14.48
N VAL A 22 -6.41 -5.47 -13.75
CA VAL A 22 -6.45 -5.46 -12.29
C VAL A 22 -7.85 -5.14 -11.81
N SER A 23 -8.43 -6.04 -11.01
CA SER A 23 -9.78 -5.90 -10.47
C SER A 23 -9.82 -6.17 -8.97
N TYR A 24 -10.73 -5.50 -8.27
CA TYR A 24 -11.02 -5.80 -6.87
C TYR A 24 -11.77 -7.12 -6.73
N ARG A 25 -11.39 -7.90 -5.73
CA ARG A 25 -12.16 -9.06 -5.30
C ARG A 25 -13.28 -8.62 -4.36
N ALA A 26 -14.48 -9.20 -4.52
CA ALA A 26 -15.55 -9.01 -3.56
C ALA A 26 -15.18 -9.64 -2.19
N PRO A 27 -15.63 -9.03 -1.07
CA PRO A 27 -15.42 -9.59 0.26
C PRO A 27 -16.15 -10.93 0.40
N ALA A 28 -15.47 -11.93 0.96
CA ALA A 28 -15.99 -13.29 1.12
C ALA A 28 -16.69 -13.53 2.47
N ASN A 29 -16.47 -12.65 3.46
CA ASN A 29 -16.99 -12.80 4.81
C ASN A 29 -17.27 -11.43 5.46
N PRO A 30 -18.05 -11.38 6.57
CA PRO A 30 -18.40 -10.13 7.24
C PRO A 30 -17.18 -9.36 7.80
N LEU A 31 -16.12 -10.08 8.18
CA LEU A 31 -14.89 -9.46 8.68
C LEU A 31 -14.19 -8.65 7.57
N GLU A 32 -14.07 -9.21 6.38
CA GLU A 32 -13.52 -8.52 5.21
C GLU A 32 -14.38 -7.31 4.82
N GLY A 33 -15.70 -7.43 4.94
CA GLY A 33 -16.60 -6.29 4.78
C GLY A 33 -16.31 -5.17 5.79
N ALA A 34 -16.10 -5.50 7.06
CA ALA A 34 -15.72 -4.53 8.09
C ALA A 34 -14.32 -3.92 7.83
N MET A 35 -13.39 -4.69 7.29
CA MET A 35 -12.04 -4.22 6.95
C MET A 35 -12.00 -3.27 5.74
N SER A 36 -13.02 -3.29 4.87
CA SER A 36 -13.12 -2.34 3.75
C SER A 36 -13.39 -0.88 4.18
N VAL A 37 -13.64 -0.65 5.48
CA VAL A 37 -13.93 0.69 6.00
C VAL A 37 -12.68 1.57 5.91
N THR A 38 -12.85 2.78 5.38
CA THR A 38 -11.77 3.76 5.27
C THR A 38 -11.39 4.32 6.64
N THR A 39 -10.12 4.20 7.02
CA THR A 39 -9.57 4.84 8.22
C THR A 39 -8.90 6.17 7.86
N LYS A 40 -9.48 7.29 8.30
CA LYS A 40 -8.90 8.64 8.13
C LYS A 40 -8.12 9.05 9.37
N LEU A 41 -6.80 8.81 9.37
CA LEU A 41 -5.91 9.37 10.37
C LEU A 41 -5.79 10.88 10.13
N ARG A 42 -5.99 11.69 11.17
CA ARG A 42 -5.82 13.15 11.15
C ARG A 42 -4.50 13.53 11.82
N PRO A 43 -3.36 13.47 11.11
CA PRO A 43 -2.06 13.79 11.68
C PRO A 43 -1.90 15.28 12.01
N THR A 44 -2.86 16.13 11.62
CA THR A 44 -2.85 17.57 11.90
C THR A 44 -2.78 17.88 13.39
N LEU A 45 -3.43 17.07 14.23
CA LEU A 45 -3.38 17.25 15.69
C LEU A 45 -2.01 16.91 16.27
N ALA A 46 -1.39 15.82 15.79
CA ALA A 46 -0.03 15.45 16.18
C ALA A 46 0.99 16.50 15.71
N ARG A 47 0.77 17.07 14.51
CA ARG A 47 1.58 18.18 13.99
C ARG A 47 1.47 19.43 14.87
N SER A 48 0.25 19.82 15.26
CA SER A 48 0.06 21.03 16.07
C SER A 48 0.59 20.91 17.50
N LEU A 49 0.49 19.72 18.11
CA LEU A 49 0.90 19.52 19.50
C LEU A 49 2.38 19.18 19.66
N LEU A 50 2.94 18.38 18.74
CA LEU A 50 4.26 17.78 18.89
C LEU A 50 5.25 18.19 17.80
N GLY A 51 4.82 19.03 16.84
CA GLY A 51 5.63 19.34 15.65
C GLY A 51 5.85 18.12 14.76
N TRP A 52 5.00 17.09 14.86
CA TRP A 52 5.21 15.82 14.17
C TRP A 52 5.11 15.98 12.64
N GLU A 53 6.07 15.38 11.94
CA GLU A 53 6.10 15.28 10.49
C GLU A 53 6.53 13.87 10.04
N PRO A 54 6.01 13.39 8.89
CA PRO A 54 6.45 12.13 8.33
C PRO A 54 7.89 12.25 7.81
N ARG A 55 8.82 11.48 8.39
CA ARG A 55 10.23 11.43 7.94
C ARG A 55 10.54 10.31 6.96
N LYS A 56 9.66 9.33 6.84
CA LYS A 56 9.81 8.19 5.91
C LYS A 56 9.02 8.48 4.64
N ALA A 57 9.51 7.93 3.53
CA ALA A 57 8.79 7.92 2.27
C ALA A 57 7.41 7.26 2.45
N SER A 58 6.46 7.68 1.62
CA SER A 58 5.14 7.05 1.58
C SER A 58 5.26 5.59 1.12
N LEU A 59 4.20 4.80 1.35
CA LEU A 59 4.19 3.40 0.91
C LEU A 59 4.31 3.33 -0.61
N THR A 60 3.59 4.18 -1.34
CA THR A 60 3.63 4.20 -2.81
C THR A 60 4.99 4.64 -3.33
N ASP A 61 5.64 5.62 -2.68
CA ASP A 61 6.98 6.08 -3.09
C ASP A 61 8.07 5.04 -2.81
N GLY A 62 7.95 4.29 -1.71
CA GLY A 62 8.92 3.28 -1.29
C GLY A 62 8.69 1.88 -1.89
N MET A 63 7.66 1.70 -2.71
CA MET A 63 7.17 0.39 -3.10
C MET A 63 8.17 -0.47 -3.88
N ALA A 64 8.98 0.16 -4.74
CA ALA A 64 10.01 -0.54 -5.49
C ALA A 64 11.03 -1.23 -4.58
N ALA A 65 11.45 -0.57 -3.50
CA ALA A 65 12.38 -1.16 -2.54
C ALA A 65 11.77 -2.40 -1.86
N TYR A 66 10.48 -2.36 -1.51
CA TYR A 66 9.79 -3.51 -0.94
C TYR A 66 9.67 -4.67 -1.93
N PHE A 67 9.38 -4.39 -3.20
CA PHE A 67 9.28 -5.41 -4.23
C PHE A 67 10.63 -6.09 -4.53
N GLU A 68 11.72 -5.32 -4.62
CA GLU A 68 13.07 -5.86 -4.77
C GLU A 68 13.47 -6.73 -3.58
N ALA A 69 13.16 -6.29 -2.35
CA ALA A 69 13.42 -7.08 -1.15
C ALA A 69 12.66 -8.42 -1.16
N TRP A 70 11.39 -8.41 -1.56
CA TRP A 70 10.59 -9.64 -1.71
C TRP A 70 11.18 -10.59 -2.76
N LYS A 71 11.61 -10.08 -3.92
CA LYS A 71 12.28 -10.87 -4.96
C LYS A 71 13.55 -11.52 -4.44
N ALA A 72 14.38 -10.76 -3.72
CA ALA A 72 15.62 -11.29 -3.13
C ALA A 72 15.37 -12.42 -2.11
N ILE A 73 14.35 -12.28 -1.26
CA ILE A 73 13.97 -13.30 -0.27
C ILE A 73 13.47 -14.59 -0.95
N ASN A 74 12.71 -14.48 -2.03
CA ASN A 74 12.20 -15.67 -2.71
C ASN A 74 13.24 -16.34 -3.61
N ALA A 75 14.14 -15.55 -4.22
CA ALA A 75 15.26 -16.08 -4.97
C ALA A 75 16.20 -16.92 -4.08
N SER A 76 16.40 -16.54 -2.82
CA SER A 76 17.23 -17.31 -1.89
C SER A 76 16.59 -18.62 -1.40
N LYS A 77 15.26 -18.66 -1.31
CA LYS A 77 14.51 -19.87 -0.91
C LYS A 77 14.40 -20.94 -2.00
N SER A 78 14.68 -20.59 -3.25
CA SER A 78 14.60 -21.51 -4.40
C SER A 78 15.89 -22.31 -4.64
N LYS A 79 16.86 -22.22 -3.72
CA LYS A 79 18.17 -22.88 -3.80
C LYS A 79 18.34 -23.82 -2.62
#